data_AF-A0A248YWP5-F1
#
_entry.id   AF-A0A248YWP5-F1
#
_cell.length_a   1.000
_cell.length_b   1.000
_cell.length_c   1.000
_cell.angle_alpha   90.00
_cell.angle_beta   90.00
_cell.angle_gamma   90.00
#
_symmetry.space_group_name_H-M   'P 1'
#
loop_
_entity.id
_entity.type
_entity.pdbx_description
1 polymer ?
#
loop_
_entity_poly.entity_id
_entity_poly.type
_entity_poly.pdbx_seq_one_letter_code
_entity_poly.pdbx_strand_id
1 'polypeptide(L)'
;MLDILRYAQGASRVDVVLDGFVNYHFVTTPPASSVAPKLMLEAGINPAAMVGGPDGQRRPVISLRSSPWKAGHASNPWHDEFDLDHGHVRYYGDHKPTTVGLPGATVGNRALLDAWALHAATDPRRRRQAPPLLLYRSVTVRRNGRNLVKGHIEFCGVAVIERLEHVVQRDPETGRSFPNLVLDLAVIDLADTGDALDLRWIDDRRDPSLDCVQADRHAPDAWSRWVRDGRSAIPRVRRRVVSSRVRSAEDQLPPAGSVAEDLLDRLYRYFDGRKHAFEMLAARVSAQILGGSGGRYHAGWLTRPGGDGGVDFVGRLDVGTPANNTPLVVLGQAKCIRPSSSISPDQVARVVARLRRGWLGVFVTTGIFSRQAQIEVIDDQYPLVLVDGRTLAEQVLRMVAADHDGDLGALLDSVLTDYDLAVTYRRPDEILLA
;
A
#
# COMPACT_ATOMS: atom_id res chain seq x y z
N MET A 1 4.50 -11.16 3.59
CA MET A 1 3.42 -11.63 2.68
C MET A 1 2.26 -12.02 3.58
N LEU A 2 1.04 -11.54 3.33
CA LEU A 2 -0.11 -11.85 4.19
C LEU A 2 -0.57 -13.30 3.96
N ASP A 3 -0.86 -14.04 5.02
CA ASP A 3 -1.17 -15.47 4.94
C ASP A 3 -2.58 -15.75 4.43
N ILE A 4 -2.67 -16.60 3.40
CA ILE A 4 -3.93 -17.13 2.89
C ILE A 4 -4.27 -18.42 3.61
N LEU A 5 -5.43 -18.45 4.27
CA LEU A 5 -5.96 -19.56 5.04
C LEU A 5 -7.16 -20.21 4.35
N ARG A 6 -7.29 -21.52 4.52
CA ARG A 6 -8.51 -22.27 4.17
C ARG A 6 -9.53 -22.14 5.28
N TYR A 7 -10.70 -21.59 4.96
CA TYR A 7 -11.86 -21.53 5.84
C TYR A 7 -12.99 -22.43 5.34
N ALA A 8 -13.25 -23.53 6.04
CA ALA A 8 -14.36 -24.43 5.76
C ALA A 8 -15.21 -24.63 7.02
N GLN A 9 -16.52 -24.39 6.89
CA GLN A 9 -17.48 -24.68 7.94
C GLN A 9 -17.42 -26.17 8.30
N GLY A 10 -17.31 -26.47 9.59
CA GLY A 10 -17.21 -27.84 10.10
C GLY A 10 -15.83 -28.50 9.97
N ALA A 11 -14.83 -27.84 9.37
CA ALA A 11 -13.51 -28.44 9.22
C ALA A 11 -12.87 -28.82 10.56
N SER A 12 -12.04 -29.86 10.53
CA SER A 12 -11.26 -30.33 11.69
C SER A 12 -10.42 -29.21 12.28
N ARG A 13 -10.12 -29.30 13.57
CA ARG A 13 -9.13 -28.43 14.23
C ARG A 13 -7.75 -29.10 14.37
N VAL A 14 -7.61 -30.34 13.91
CA VAL A 14 -6.38 -31.14 14.00
C VAL A 14 -5.54 -30.99 12.73
N ASP A 15 -6.21 -30.91 11.58
CA ASP A 15 -5.54 -30.88 10.29
C ASP A 15 -4.86 -29.52 10.08
N VAL A 16 -3.52 -29.52 10.01
CA VAL A 16 -2.72 -28.30 9.81
C VAL A 16 -3.02 -27.64 8.46
N VAL A 17 -3.16 -28.48 7.42
CA VAL A 17 -3.38 -28.06 6.04
C VAL A 17 -4.69 -28.67 5.55
N LEU A 18 -5.52 -27.85 4.92
CA LEU A 18 -6.75 -28.25 4.26
C LEU A 18 -6.75 -27.67 2.84
N ASP A 19 -6.98 -28.51 1.83
CA ASP A 19 -7.01 -28.10 0.43
C ASP A 19 -5.72 -27.41 -0.08
N GLY A 20 -4.57 -27.71 0.55
CA GLY A 20 -3.27 -27.13 0.18
C GLY A 20 -2.97 -25.76 0.81
N PHE A 21 -3.85 -25.27 1.69
CA PHE A 21 -3.64 -24.04 2.45
C PHE A 21 -3.73 -24.34 3.96
N VAL A 22 -3.15 -23.48 4.77
CA VAL A 22 -3.21 -23.62 6.23
C VAL A 22 -4.67 -23.53 6.69
N ASN A 23 -5.09 -24.46 7.55
CA ASN A 23 -6.46 -24.54 8.03
C ASN A 23 -6.73 -23.50 9.13
N TYR A 24 -7.69 -22.61 8.88
CA TYR A 24 -8.08 -21.56 9.84
C TYR A 24 -8.46 -22.12 11.22
N HIS A 25 -9.18 -23.24 11.29
CA HIS A 25 -9.63 -23.80 12.57
C HIS A 25 -8.50 -24.45 13.36
N PHE A 26 -7.48 -24.99 12.69
CA PHE A 26 -6.26 -25.46 13.37
C PHE A 26 -5.49 -24.28 13.97
N VAL A 27 -5.31 -23.22 13.19
CA VAL A 27 -4.54 -22.04 13.56
C VAL A 27 -5.20 -21.23 14.70
N THR A 28 -6.53 -21.10 14.70
CA THR A 28 -7.26 -20.28 15.67
C THR A 28 -7.80 -21.03 16.88
N THR A 29 -7.86 -22.37 16.83
CA THR A 29 -8.33 -23.20 17.95
C THR A 29 -7.70 -24.59 17.88
N PRO A 30 -6.37 -24.71 18.09
CA PRO A 30 -5.68 -25.99 17.98
C PRO A 30 -6.19 -27.01 19.03
N PRO A 31 -5.95 -28.33 18.86
CA PRO A 31 -6.50 -29.36 19.75
C PRO A 31 -6.05 -29.23 21.20
N ALA A 32 -4.86 -28.67 21.44
CA ALA A 32 -4.34 -28.36 22.78
C ALA A 32 -5.18 -27.28 23.52
N SER A 33 -5.93 -26.46 22.79
CA SER A 33 -6.89 -25.45 23.29
C SER A 33 -8.26 -26.09 23.59
N SER A 34 -8.27 -27.33 24.10
CA SER A 34 -9.41 -28.27 24.07
C SER A 34 -10.70 -27.77 24.73
N VAL A 35 -10.57 -26.82 25.67
CA VAL A 35 -11.67 -26.26 26.48
C VAL A 35 -12.48 -25.22 25.70
N ALA A 36 -11.93 -24.61 24.65
CA ALA A 36 -12.56 -23.46 24.01
C ALA A 36 -13.23 -23.82 22.65
N PRO A 37 -14.47 -23.33 22.40
CA PRO A 37 -15.21 -23.63 21.17
C PRO A 37 -14.57 -22.96 19.95
N LYS A 38 -14.70 -23.56 18.76
CA LYS A 38 -14.13 -23.01 17.51
C LYS A 38 -14.52 -21.55 17.32
N LEU A 39 -13.53 -20.71 16.97
CA LEU A 39 -13.80 -19.36 16.51
C LEU A 39 -14.42 -19.43 15.11
N MET A 40 -15.62 -18.89 14.94
CA MET A 40 -16.33 -18.86 13.65
C MET A 40 -15.99 -17.60 12.87
N LEU A 41 -16.15 -17.65 11.54
CA LEU A 41 -15.85 -16.53 10.63
C LEU A 41 -16.85 -16.46 9.46
N GLU A 42 -18.12 -16.75 9.74
CA GLU A 42 -19.19 -16.78 8.74
C GLU A 42 -19.82 -15.40 8.54
N ALA A 43 -19.99 -14.64 9.63
CA ALA A 43 -20.56 -13.31 9.60
C ALA A 43 -19.50 -12.25 9.23
N GLY A 44 -19.93 -11.01 9.00
CA GLY A 44 -19.00 -9.88 8.91
C GLY A 44 -18.27 -9.66 10.24
N ILE A 45 -19.02 -9.60 11.34
CA ILE A 45 -18.49 -9.42 12.70
C ILE A 45 -18.73 -10.71 13.50
N ASN A 46 -17.66 -11.32 14.01
CA ASN A 46 -17.72 -12.59 14.74
C ASN A 46 -17.10 -12.42 16.14
N PRO A 47 -17.89 -11.97 17.13
CA PRO A 47 -17.39 -11.83 18.48
C PRO A 47 -17.28 -13.19 19.17
N ALA A 48 -16.13 -13.49 19.77
CA ALA A 48 -15.98 -14.69 20.60
C ALA A 48 -16.88 -14.61 21.85
N ALA A 49 -17.26 -15.77 22.40
CA ALA A 49 -17.99 -15.84 23.66
C ALA A 49 -17.21 -15.14 24.79
N MET A 50 -17.94 -14.51 25.72
CA MET A 50 -17.34 -13.90 26.90
C MET A 50 -16.70 -14.97 27.79
N VAL A 51 -15.56 -14.65 28.38
CA VAL A 51 -14.84 -15.52 29.33
C VAL A 51 -14.77 -14.80 30.67
N GLY A 52 -15.13 -15.49 31.75
CA GLY A 52 -14.92 -15.01 33.11
C GLY A 52 -13.53 -15.40 33.59
N GLY A 53 -12.66 -14.41 33.78
CA GLY A 53 -11.33 -14.59 34.38
C GLY A 53 -11.28 -14.09 35.83
N PRO A 54 -10.11 -14.21 36.50
CA PRO A 54 -9.92 -13.75 37.88
C PRO A 54 -10.18 -12.26 38.09
N ASP A 55 -10.04 -11.44 37.05
CA ASP A 55 -10.18 -9.98 37.06
C ASP A 55 -11.47 -9.47 36.39
N GLY A 56 -12.41 -10.39 36.09
CA GLY A 56 -13.74 -10.07 35.57
C GLY A 56 -14.05 -10.72 34.22
N GLN A 57 -15.16 -10.30 33.61
CA GLN A 57 -15.51 -10.77 32.28
C GLN A 57 -14.73 -10.01 31.20
N ARG A 58 -14.18 -10.76 30.24
CA ARG A 58 -13.55 -10.20 29.05
C ARG A 58 -14.06 -10.87 27.78
N ARG A 59 -14.06 -10.12 26.68
CA ARG A 59 -14.19 -10.69 25.34
C ARG A 59 -12.79 -11.04 24.83
N PRO A 60 -12.50 -12.29 24.48
CA PRO A 60 -11.14 -12.66 24.08
C PRO A 60 -10.70 -11.98 22.78
N VAL A 61 -11.58 -11.94 21.78
CA VAL A 61 -11.29 -11.47 20.43
C VAL A 61 -12.59 -11.15 19.67
N ILE A 62 -12.52 -10.25 18.70
CA ILE A 62 -13.55 -10.07 17.67
C ILE A 62 -12.88 -10.29 16.31
N SER A 63 -13.38 -11.23 15.52
CA SER A 63 -12.88 -11.47 14.17
C SER A 63 -13.78 -10.79 13.14
N LEU A 64 -13.21 -9.90 12.33
CA LEU A 64 -13.87 -9.18 11.27
C LEU A 64 -13.54 -9.82 9.92
N ARG A 65 -14.56 -10.11 9.13
CA ARG A 65 -14.41 -10.62 7.77
C ARG A 65 -15.07 -9.68 6.79
N SER A 66 -14.27 -9.16 5.85
CA SER A 66 -14.79 -8.43 4.69
C SER A 66 -14.85 -9.32 3.45
N SER A 67 -15.74 -8.94 2.53
CA SER A 67 -15.90 -9.58 1.23
C SER A 67 -15.74 -8.54 0.13
N PRO A 68 -14.53 -8.36 -0.41
CA PRO A 68 -14.23 -7.31 -1.40
C PRO A 68 -14.97 -7.50 -2.73
N TRP A 69 -15.61 -8.65 -2.97
CA TRP A 69 -16.49 -8.90 -4.12
C TRP A 69 -17.68 -7.93 -4.23
N LYS A 70 -17.98 -7.18 -3.16
CA LYS A 70 -18.99 -6.12 -3.15
C LYS A 70 -18.41 -4.70 -3.36
N ALA A 71 -17.09 -4.54 -3.29
CA ALA A 71 -16.40 -3.29 -3.58
C ALA A 71 -16.18 -3.18 -5.09
N GLY A 72 -16.65 -2.08 -5.71
CA GLY A 72 -16.44 -1.79 -7.13
C GLY A 72 -17.63 -2.09 -8.07
N HIS A 73 -18.74 -2.65 -7.58
CA HIS A 73 -20.01 -2.50 -8.30
C HIS A 73 -20.52 -1.07 -8.06
N ALA A 74 -20.87 -0.35 -9.12
CA ALA A 74 -21.30 1.06 -9.12
C ALA A 74 -22.52 1.38 -8.20
N SER A 75 -23.07 0.40 -7.48
CA SER A 75 -24.30 0.50 -6.70
C SER A 75 -24.14 0.70 -5.20
N ASN A 76 -22.96 0.47 -4.56
CA ASN A 76 -22.83 0.57 -3.11
C ASN A 76 -21.71 1.53 -2.65
N PRO A 77 -22.03 2.80 -2.30
CA PRO A 77 -21.03 3.76 -1.81
C PRO A 77 -20.48 3.42 -0.41
N TRP A 78 -21.08 2.48 0.33
CA TRP A 78 -20.61 2.04 1.65
C TRP A 78 -20.00 0.63 1.56
N HIS A 79 -18.70 0.58 1.30
CA HIS A 79 -17.91 -0.65 1.27
C HIS A 79 -16.73 -0.52 2.23
N ASP A 80 -16.28 -1.64 2.77
CA ASP A 80 -15.10 -1.62 3.63
C ASP A 80 -13.85 -1.26 2.80
N GLU A 81 -12.99 -0.40 3.35
CA GLU A 81 -11.75 0.03 2.73
C GLU A 81 -10.57 -0.53 3.51
N PHE A 82 -9.63 -1.17 2.82
CA PHE A 82 -8.45 -1.78 3.41
C PHE A 82 -7.20 -1.10 2.87
N ASP A 83 -6.70 -0.11 3.59
CA ASP A 83 -5.43 0.55 3.33
C ASP A 83 -4.35 0.00 4.29
N LEU A 84 -4.01 -1.27 4.06
CA LEU A 84 -3.07 -1.97 4.93
C LEU A 84 -1.66 -1.37 4.86
N ASP A 85 -1.29 -0.72 3.75
CA ASP A 85 0.01 -0.07 3.57
C ASP A 85 0.21 1.06 4.58
N HIS A 86 -0.85 1.84 4.86
CA HIS A 86 -0.86 2.86 5.89
C HIS A 86 -1.45 2.37 7.23
N GLY A 87 -1.72 1.07 7.37
CA GLY A 87 -2.28 0.49 8.57
C GLY A 87 -3.65 1.05 8.95
N HIS A 88 -4.51 1.34 7.98
CA HIS A 88 -5.86 1.85 8.17
C HIS A 88 -6.89 0.92 7.52
N VAL A 89 -7.99 0.68 8.23
CA VAL A 89 -9.15 -0.03 7.68
C VAL A 89 -10.41 0.72 8.07
N ARG A 90 -11.24 1.07 7.09
CA ARG A 90 -12.59 1.62 7.31
C ARG A 90 -13.60 0.48 7.20
N TYR A 91 -14.28 0.15 8.30
CA TYR A 91 -15.16 -1.02 8.38
C TYR A 91 -16.58 -0.63 8.77
N TYR A 92 -17.58 -1.17 8.07
CA TYR A 92 -18.99 -0.88 8.34
C TYR A 92 -19.65 -1.98 9.19
N GLY A 93 -20.57 -1.53 10.06
CA GLY A 93 -21.32 -2.39 10.96
C GLY A 93 -22.30 -3.35 10.26
N ASP A 94 -22.90 -4.26 11.03
CA ASP A 94 -23.83 -5.28 10.52
C ASP A 94 -25.31 -4.88 10.57
N HIS A 95 -25.63 -3.58 10.76
CA HIS A 95 -27.00 -3.11 10.69
C HIS A 95 -27.53 -3.20 9.25
N LYS A 96 -28.78 -3.65 9.09
CA LYS A 96 -29.42 -3.83 7.78
C LYS A 96 -30.72 -3.00 7.69
N PRO A 97 -31.24 -2.73 6.49
CA PRO A 97 -32.55 -2.07 6.32
C PRO A 97 -33.72 -2.77 7.02
N THR A 98 -33.59 -4.08 7.24
CA THR A 98 -34.60 -4.92 7.90
C THR A 98 -34.39 -5.01 9.41
N THR A 99 -33.29 -4.49 9.95
CA THR A 99 -33.04 -4.47 11.38
C THR A 99 -33.98 -3.49 12.06
N VAL A 100 -34.64 -3.95 13.13
CA VAL A 100 -35.51 -3.10 13.96
C VAL A 100 -34.70 -2.54 15.12
N GLY A 101 -34.80 -1.23 15.36
CA GLY A 101 -34.15 -0.54 16.47
C GLY A 101 -32.93 0.30 16.05
N LEU A 102 -32.15 0.74 17.03
CA LEU A 102 -30.96 1.58 16.82
C LEU A 102 -29.70 0.74 16.54
N PRO A 103 -28.62 1.34 16.00
CA PRO A 103 -27.32 0.68 15.93
C PRO A 103 -26.90 0.09 17.28
N GLY A 104 -26.52 -1.18 17.29
CA GLY A 104 -26.30 -1.98 18.51
C GLY A 104 -27.44 -2.96 18.85
N ALA A 105 -28.52 -3.00 18.06
CA ALA A 105 -29.53 -4.06 18.13
C ALA A 105 -29.02 -5.41 17.57
N THR A 106 -28.11 -5.37 16.59
CA THR A 106 -27.42 -6.55 16.05
C THR A 106 -26.28 -6.99 16.97
N VAL A 107 -25.99 -8.30 16.96
CA VAL A 107 -24.92 -8.87 17.79
C VAL A 107 -23.55 -8.29 17.43
N GLY A 108 -23.26 -8.05 16.15
CA GLY A 108 -22.01 -7.46 15.70
C GLY A 108 -21.83 -6.03 16.19
N ASN A 109 -22.75 -5.13 15.86
CA ASN A 109 -22.68 -3.74 16.32
C ASN A 109 -22.71 -3.61 17.84
N ARG A 110 -23.41 -4.48 18.57
CA ARG A 110 -23.34 -4.52 20.04
C ARG A 110 -21.91 -4.80 20.50
N ALA A 111 -21.28 -5.84 19.97
CA ALA A 111 -19.91 -6.19 20.32
C ALA A 111 -18.90 -5.09 19.95
N LEU A 112 -19.11 -4.38 18.84
CA LEU A 112 -18.27 -3.25 18.44
C LEU A 112 -18.41 -2.03 19.38
N LEU A 113 -19.63 -1.74 19.85
CA LEU A 113 -19.87 -0.69 20.85
C LEU A 113 -19.23 -1.04 22.20
N ASP A 114 -19.37 -2.29 22.63
CA ASP A 114 -18.75 -2.78 23.87
C ASP A 114 -17.21 -2.72 23.77
N ALA A 115 -16.64 -3.09 22.62
CA ALA A 115 -15.22 -2.98 22.36
C ALA A 115 -14.76 -1.51 22.34
N TRP A 116 -15.49 -0.62 21.67
CA TRP A 116 -15.17 0.81 21.62
C TRP A 116 -15.03 1.43 23.02
N ALA A 117 -15.92 1.08 23.95
CA ALA A 117 -15.85 1.57 25.34
C ALA A 117 -14.53 1.18 26.04
N LEU A 118 -13.88 0.09 25.64
CA LEU A 118 -12.58 -0.36 26.16
C LEU A 118 -11.42 0.23 25.35
N HIS A 119 -11.55 0.28 24.02
CA HIS A 119 -10.51 0.83 23.12
C HIS A 119 -10.31 2.35 23.31
N ALA A 120 -11.39 3.07 23.63
CA ALA A 120 -11.37 4.51 23.92
C ALA A 120 -11.10 4.84 25.41
N ALA A 121 -10.89 3.84 26.27
CA ALA A 121 -10.72 4.07 27.69
C ALA A 121 -9.42 4.82 27.99
N THR A 122 -9.47 5.75 28.96
CA THR A 122 -8.31 6.50 29.45
C THR A 122 -7.45 5.68 30.42
N ASP A 123 -8.05 4.71 31.11
CA ASP A 123 -7.37 3.80 32.04
C ASP A 123 -6.72 2.60 31.31
N PRO A 124 -5.39 2.38 31.47
CA PRO A 124 -4.70 1.20 30.96
C PRO A 124 -5.34 -0.14 31.37
N ARG A 125 -5.90 -0.23 32.59
CA ARG A 125 -6.53 -1.47 33.08
C ARG A 125 -7.76 -1.85 32.25
N ARG A 126 -8.56 -0.84 31.85
CA ARG A 126 -9.71 -1.04 30.95
C ARG A 126 -9.28 -1.35 29.52
N ARG A 127 -8.22 -0.71 29.01
CA ARG A 127 -7.67 -1.03 27.68
C ARG A 127 -7.14 -2.47 27.60
N ARG A 128 -6.60 -3.02 28.68
CA ARG A 128 -6.14 -4.41 28.72
C ARG A 128 -7.28 -5.43 28.54
N GLN A 129 -8.49 -5.06 28.96
CA GLN A 129 -9.70 -5.87 28.76
C GLN A 129 -10.23 -5.77 27.31
N ALA A 130 -9.75 -4.81 26.52
CA ALA A 130 -10.22 -4.60 25.15
C ALA A 130 -9.94 -5.84 24.28
N PRO A 131 -10.94 -6.35 23.53
CA PRO A 131 -10.69 -7.44 22.59
C PRO A 131 -9.86 -6.91 21.41
N PRO A 132 -8.77 -7.60 20.99
CA PRO A 132 -8.17 -7.35 19.69
C PRO A 132 -9.17 -7.62 18.56
N LEU A 133 -9.10 -6.81 17.50
CA LEU A 133 -9.88 -7.01 16.28
C LEU A 133 -8.98 -7.72 15.25
N LEU A 134 -9.22 -9.01 15.00
CA LEU A 134 -8.52 -9.73 13.94
C LEU A 134 -9.21 -9.49 12.61
N LEU A 135 -8.48 -9.02 11.62
CA LEU A 135 -9.02 -8.63 10.32
C LEU A 135 -8.77 -9.72 9.29
N TYR A 136 -9.81 -10.05 8.52
CA TYR A 136 -9.74 -10.99 7.42
C TYR A 136 -10.48 -10.45 6.21
N ARG A 137 -10.02 -10.79 5.00
CA ARG A 137 -10.80 -10.56 3.77
C ARG A 137 -10.90 -11.83 2.94
N SER A 138 -12.03 -12.04 2.29
CA SER A 138 -12.21 -13.17 1.37
C SER A 138 -11.38 -12.96 0.11
N VAL A 139 -10.61 -13.96 -0.34
CA VAL A 139 -9.74 -13.88 -1.51
C VAL A 139 -10.02 -15.00 -2.50
N THR A 140 -9.79 -14.75 -3.80
CA THR A 140 -9.80 -15.80 -4.82
C THR A 140 -8.42 -16.40 -4.93
N VAL A 141 -8.33 -17.72 -4.86
CA VAL A 141 -7.10 -18.46 -5.11
C VAL A 141 -7.22 -19.28 -6.38
N ARG A 142 -6.09 -19.52 -7.06
CA ARG A 142 -6.04 -20.40 -8.23
C ARG A 142 -5.45 -21.75 -7.82
N ARG A 143 -6.18 -22.83 -8.03
CA ARG A 143 -5.75 -24.20 -7.73
C ARG A 143 -6.15 -25.12 -8.88
N ASN A 144 -5.22 -25.97 -9.35
CA ASN A 144 -5.43 -26.91 -10.45
C ASN A 144 -6.09 -26.26 -11.69
N GLY A 145 -5.61 -25.07 -12.06
CA GLY A 145 -6.13 -24.31 -13.20
C GLY A 145 -7.49 -23.61 -12.98
N ARG A 146 -8.16 -23.81 -11.84
CA ARG A 146 -9.48 -23.22 -11.52
C ARG A 146 -9.36 -22.09 -10.49
N ASN A 147 -10.20 -21.06 -10.65
CA ASN A 147 -10.35 -19.98 -9.67
C ASN A 147 -11.37 -20.39 -8.61
N LEU A 148 -10.95 -20.40 -7.35
CA LEU A 148 -11.78 -20.70 -6.19
C LEU A 148 -12.13 -19.38 -5.49
N VAL A 149 -13.33 -18.87 -5.76
CA VAL A 149 -13.82 -17.58 -5.26
C VAL A 149 -14.31 -17.61 -3.80
N LYS A 150 -14.49 -18.80 -3.23
CA LYS A 150 -14.98 -19.02 -1.86
C LYS A 150 -14.06 -19.97 -1.11
N GLY A 151 -14.17 -19.93 0.22
CA GLY A 151 -13.47 -20.86 1.12
C GLY A 151 -12.04 -20.48 1.48
N HIS A 152 -11.53 -19.33 0.99
CA HIS A 152 -10.21 -18.81 1.30
C HIS A 152 -10.31 -17.39 1.84
N ILE A 153 -9.51 -17.11 2.85
CA ILE A 153 -9.43 -15.82 3.53
C ILE A 153 -7.96 -15.44 3.67
N GLU A 154 -7.68 -14.15 3.62
CA GLU A 154 -6.38 -13.59 3.92
C GLU A 154 -6.43 -12.90 5.27
N PHE A 155 -5.45 -13.14 6.14
CA PHE A 155 -5.29 -12.40 7.37
C PHE A 155 -4.73 -11.01 7.07
N CYS A 156 -5.38 -9.97 7.57
CA CYS A 156 -5.04 -8.56 7.30
C CYS A 156 -4.43 -7.84 8.50
N GLY A 157 -4.10 -8.58 9.56
CA GLY A 157 -3.52 -8.04 10.79
C GLY A 157 -4.52 -7.95 11.94
N VAL A 158 -4.04 -7.36 13.03
CA VAL A 158 -4.82 -7.05 14.24
C VAL A 158 -4.94 -5.54 14.38
N ALA A 159 -6.09 -5.06 14.83
CA ALA A 159 -6.37 -3.63 14.90
C ALA A 159 -6.94 -3.17 16.25
N VAL A 160 -6.76 -1.87 16.50
CA VAL A 160 -7.44 -1.10 17.54
C VAL A 160 -8.49 -0.18 16.92
N ILE A 161 -9.58 0.08 17.64
CA ILE A 161 -10.61 1.02 17.19
C ILE A 161 -10.14 2.44 17.49
N GLU A 162 -9.83 3.22 16.46
CA GLU A 162 -9.40 4.62 16.59
C GLU A 162 -10.59 5.58 16.63
N ARG A 163 -11.62 5.26 15.84
CA ARG A 163 -12.86 6.06 15.75
C ARG A 163 -14.05 5.14 15.51
N LEU A 164 -15.19 5.51 16.07
CA LEU A 164 -16.49 4.92 15.81
C LEU A 164 -17.49 6.05 15.56
N GLU A 165 -18.21 5.97 14.44
CA GLU A 165 -19.22 6.96 14.06
C GLU A 165 -20.56 6.29 13.75
N HIS A 166 -21.64 7.03 13.98
CA HIS A 166 -22.96 6.66 13.49
C HIS A 166 -23.17 7.25 12.10
N VAL A 167 -23.59 6.43 11.15
CA VAL A 167 -23.86 6.82 9.75
C VAL A 167 -25.26 6.43 9.35
N VAL A 168 -25.77 7.06 8.30
CA VAL A 168 -27.00 6.62 7.61
C VAL A 168 -26.60 6.11 6.24
N GLN A 169 -26.99 4.88 5.95
CA GLN A 169 -26.78 4.22 4.66
C GLN A 169 -28.12 4.10 3.94
N ARG A 170 -28.10 4.03 2.61
CA ARG A 170 -29.31 3.88 1.80
C ARG A 170 -29.18 2.70 0.88
N ASP A 171 -29.92 1.63 1.15
CA ASP A 171 -29.91 0.44 0.30
C ASP A 171 -30.33 0.83 -1.14
N PRO A 172 -29.46 0.63 -2.15
CA PRO A 172 -29.74 1.02 -3.53
C PRO A 172 -30.86 0.18 -4.16
N GLU A 173 -31.05 -1.07 -3.70
CA GLU A 173 -32.05 -1.98 -4.25
C GLU A 173 -33.45 -1.65 -3.73
N THR A 174 -33.57 -1.42 -2.41
CA THR A 174 -34.87 -1.11 -1.78
C THR A 174 -35.15 0.39 -1.67
N GLY A 175 -34.15 1.24 -1.88
CA GLY A 175 -34.21 2.70 -1.70
C GLY A 175 -34.31 3.17 -0.24
N ARG A 176 -34.38 2.25 0.73
CA ARG A 176 -34.60 2.54 2.15
C ARG A 176 -33.32 3.02 2.83
N SER A 177 -33.45 4.07 3.64
CA SER A 177 -32.36 4.53 4.51
C SER A 177 -32.41 3.81 5.86
N PHE A 178 -31.25 3.49 6.42
CA PHE A 178 -31.10 2.82 7.70
C PHE A 178 -29.82 3.29 8.42
N PRO A 179 -29.82 3.36 9.76
CA PRO A 179 -28.63 3.75 10.50
C PRO A 179 -27.63 2.58 10.57
N ASN A 180 -26.34 2.88 10.66
CA ASN A 180 -25.30 1.87 10.90
C ASN A 180 -24.11 2.50 11.63
N LEU A 181 -23.10 1.67 11.93
CA LEU A 181 -21.81 2.12 12.45
C LEU A 181 -20.76 2.11 11.33
N VAL A 182 -19.80 3.01 11.41
CA VAL A 182 -18.54 2.94 10.67
C VAL A 182 -17.39 3.13 11.65
N LEU A 183 -16.32 2.36 11.45
CA LEU A 183 -15.15 2.35 12.30
C LEU A 183 -13.93 2.70 11.47
N ASP A 184 -13.08 3.58 11.99
CA ASP A 184 -11.70 3.68 11.54
C ASP A 184 -10.85 2.82 12.48
N LEU A 185 -10.19 1.83 11.89
CA LEU A 185 -9.37 0.86 12.58
C LEU A 185 -7.90 1.16 12.29
N ALA A 186 -7.09 1.19 13.34
CA ALA A 186 -5.64 1.25 13.22
C ALA A 186 -5.06 -0.16 13.32
N VAL A 187 -4.60 -0.69 12.19
CA VAL A 187 -3.88 -1.96 12.14
C VAL A 187 -2.54 -1.75 12.82
N ILE A 188 -2.24 -2.54 13.85
CA ILE A 188 -0.99 -2.38 14.60
C ILE A 188 0.18 -3.02 13.87
N ASP A 189 1.36 -2.45 14.07
CA ASP A 189 2.61 -2.92 13.52
C ASP A 189 3.03 -4.24 14.16
N LEU A 190 3.46 -5.19 13.33
CA LEU A 190 3.95 -6.52 13.70
C LEU A 190 5.38 -6.74 13.19
N ALA A 191 6.09 -5.68 12.77
CA ALA A 191 7.43 -5.80 12.22
C ALA A 191 8.44 -6.43 13.19
N ASP A 192 8.26 -6.23 14.50
CA ASP A 192 9.08 -6.82 15.57
C ASP A 192 8.93 -8.35 15.68
N THR A 193 7.79 -8.89 15.24
CA THR A 193 7.50 -10.33 15.16
C THR A 193 7.59 -10.88 13.73
N GLY A 194 8.23 -10.14 12.81
CA GLY A 194 8.41 -10.57 11.42
C GLY A 194 7.11 -10.53 10.60
N ASP A 195 6.23 -9.56 10.86
CA ASP A 195 4.89 -9.43 10.28
C ASP A 195 3.93 -10.60 10.62
N ALA A 196 4.23 -11.36 11.68
CA ALA A 196 3.44 -12.51 12.12
C ALA A 196 2.75 -12.25 13.48
N LEU A 197 1.54 -12.79 13.66
CA LEU A 197 0.84 -12.74 14.94
C LEU A 197 0.90 -14.10 15.65
N ASP A 198 1.37 -14.13 16.90
CA ASP A 198 1.32 -15.34 17.72
C ASP A 198 -0.08 -15.56 18.29
N LEU A 199 -0.80 -16.55 17.76
CA LEU A 199 -2.17 -16.84 18.18
C LEU A 199 -2.29 -17.51 19.55
N ARG A 200 -1.18 -17.90 20.19
CA ARG A 200 -1.19 -18.25 21.62
C ARG A 200 -1.67 -17.08 22.47
N TRP A 201 -1.53 -15.84 21.99
CA TRP A 201 -2.16 -14.68 22.61
C TRP A 201 -3.68 -14.83 22.68
N ILE A 202 -4.32 -15.29 21.61
CA ILE A 202 -5.77 -15.49 21.57
C ILE A 202 -6.17 -16.68 22.44
N ASP A 203 -5.35 -17.74 22.49
CA ASP A 203 -5.57 -18.86 23.42
C ASP A 203 -5.54 -18.37 24.88
N ASP A 204 -4.54 -17.59 25.28
CA ASP A 204 -4.43 -17.03 26.63
C ASP A 204 -5.60 -16.11 26.97
N ARG A 205 -6.01 -15.26 26.02
CA ARG A 205 -7.21 -14.42 26.18
C ARG A 205 -8.50 -15.23 26.33
N ARG A 206 -8.54 -16.49 25.89
CA ARG A 206 -9.68 -17.39 26.04
C ARG A 206 -9.62 -18.26 27.30
N ASP A 207 -8.50 -18.28 28.01
CA ASP A 207 -8.30 -19.11 29.20
C ASP A 207 -8.93 -18.46 30.45
N PRO A 208 -10.00 -19.04 31.04
CA PRO A 208 -10.65 -18.48 32.22
C PRO A 208 -9.77 -18.50 33.49
N SER A 209 -8.65 -19.23 33.49
CA SER A 209 -7.72 -19.26 34.61
C SER A 209 -6.73 -18.09 34.63
N LEU A 210 -6.59 -17.37 33.51
CA LEU A 210 -5.65 -16.26 33.36
C LEU A 210 -6.33 -14.91 33.57
N ASP A 211 -5.67 -14.01 34.30
CA ASP A 211 -6.05 -12.59 34.33
C ASP A 211 -5.65 -11.87 33.03
N CYS A 212 -6.07 -10.62 32.84
CA CYS A 212 -5.76 -9.89 31.60
C CYS A 212 -4.27 -9.58 31.41
N VAL A 213 -3.43 -9.64 32.46
CA VAL A 213 -1.97 -9.42 32.35
C VAL A 213 -1.31 -10.66 31.78
N GLN A 214 -1.61 -11.82 32.36
CA GLN A 214 -1.15 -13.12 31.90
C GLN A 214 -1.67 -13.40 30.49
N ALA A 215 -2.91 -12.98 30.21
CA ALA A 215 -3.55 -13.15 28.91
C ALA A 215 -2.85 -12.41 27.77
N ASP A 216 -2.03 -11.39 28.05
CA ASP A 216 -1.34 -10.58 27.05
C ASP A 216 0.16 -10.93 26.92
N ARG A 217 0.65 -12.01 27.54
CA ARG A 217 2.08 -12.39 27.49
C ARG A 217 2.63 -12.70 26.09
N HIS A 218 1.76 -13.07 25.16
CA HIS A 218 2.08 -13.33 23.75
C HIS A 218 1.58 -12.21 22.82
N ALA A 219 1.06 -11.11 23.37
CA ALA A 219 0.63 -9.96 22.58
C ALA A 219 1.84 -9.27 21.92
N PRO A 220 1.68 -8.68 20.71
CA PRO A 220 2.72 -7.86 20.10
C PRO A 220 3.13 -6.67 20.98
N ASP A 221 4.39 -6.20 20.89
CA ASP A 221 4.82 -5.04 21.68
C ASP A 221 4.00 -3.79 21.34
N ALA A 222 3.60 -3.65 20.08
CA ALA A 222 2.73 -2.58 19.60
C ALA A 222 1.40 -2.54 20.37
N TRP A 223 0.81 -3.71 20.66
CA TRP A 223 -0.40 -3.82 21.49
C TRP A 223 -0.12 -3.38 22.93
N SER A 224 0.96 -3.90 23.52
CA SER A 224 1.36 -3.56 24.89
C SER A 224 1.62 -2.06 25.08
N ARG A 225 2.26 -1.41 24.10
CA ARG A 225 2.47 0.05 24.06
C ARG A 225 1.14 0.80 23.97
N TRP A 226 0.20 0.34 23.15
CA TRP A 226 -1.14 0.93 23.09
C TRP A 226 -1.93 0.76 24.40
N VAL A 227 -1.87 -0.41 25.05
CA VAL A 227 -2.50 -0.61 26.36
C VAL A 227 -1.94 0.38 27.38
N ARG A 228 -0.62 0.59 27.40
CA ARG A 228 0.03 1.54 28.32
C ARG A 228 -0.30 3.00 28.00
N ASP A 229 -0.10 3.42 26.76
CA ASP A 229 -0.05 4.84 26.38
C ASP A 229 -1.36 5.33 25.74
N GLY A 230 -2.30 4.43 25.40
CA GLY A 230 -3.63 4.75 24.88
C GLY A 230 -3.62 5.40 23.50
N ARG A 231 -4.54 6.35 23.29
CA ARG A 231 -4.79 6.98 21.97
C ARG A 231 -3.56 7.68 21.39
N SER A 232 -2.69 8.26 22.23
CA SER A 232 -1.46 8.92 21.78
C SER A 232 -0.42 7.93 21.22
N ALA A 233 -0.54 6.63 21.52
CA ALA A 233 0.34 5.61 20.95
C ALA A 233 -0.01 5.28 19.51
N ILE A 234 -1.27 5.47 19.08
CA ILE A 234 -1.81 4.98 17.80
C ILE A 234 -0.92 5.34 16.60
N PRO A 235 -0.45 6.59 16.41
CA PRO A 235 0.40 6.92 15.26
C PRO A 235 1.73 6.14 15.22
N ARG A 236 2.26 5.75 16.39
CA ARG A 236 3.55 5.05 16.55
C ARG A 236 3.43 3.53 16.50
N VAL A 237 2.28 2.99 16.87
CA VAL A 237 2.04 1.54 16.88
C VAL A 237 1.33 1.07 15.63
N ARG A 238 0.99 1.97 14.70
CA ARG A 238 0.30 1.65 13.45
C ARG A 238 1.26 1.03 12.45
N ARG A 239 0.80 -0.02 11.78
CA ARG A 239 1.47 -0.67 10.65
C ARG A 239 1.80 0.35 9.57
N ARG A 240 3.04 0.33 9.09
CA ARG A 240 3.47 1.09 7.90
C ARG A 240 4.28 0.19 7.00
N VAL A 241 3.75 -0.11 5.82
CA VAL A 241 4.48 -0.84 4.79
C VAL A 241 5.06 0.15 3.82
N VAL A 242 6.18 0.75 4.20
CA VAL A 242 6.99 1.54 3.28
C VAL A 242 7.75 0.61 2.31
N SER A 243 7.95 -0.66 2.70
CA SER A 243 8.83 -1.61 2.01
C SER A 243 8.34 -2.15 0.67
N SER A 244 7.04 -2.12 0.35
CA SER A 244 6.53 -2.70 -0.91
C SER A 244 6.79 -1.80 -2.12
N ARG A 245 7.01 -0.49 -1.91
CA ARG A 245 7.27 0.50 -2.96
C ARG A 245 8.72 1.00 -2.98
N VAL A 246 9.49 0.76 -1.92
CA VAL A 246 10.92 1.09 -1.87
C VAL A 246 11.75 -0.04 -2.45
N ARG A 247 12.40 0.22 -3.59
CA ARG A 247 13.28 -0.73 -4.28
C ARG A 247 14.66 -0.72 -3.64
N SER A 248 15.27 -1.91 -3.50
CA SER A 248 16.66 -2.03 -3.08
C SER A 248 17.62 -1.47 -4.12
N ALA A 249 18.92 -1.34 -3.80
CA ALA A 249 19.93 -0.96 -4.78
C ALA A 249 20.02 -2.00 -5.91
N GLU A 250 19.92 -3.29 -5.57
CA GLU A 250 19.95 -4.40 -6.52
C GLU A 250 18.73 -4.38 -7.45
N ASP A 251 17.54 -4.05 -6.93
CA ASP A 251 16.32 -3.97 -7.74
C ASP A 251 16.36 -2.81 -8.74
N GLN A 252 17.07 -1.72 -8.41
CA GLN A 252 17.20 -0.50 -9.22
C GLN A 252 18.31 -0.58 -10.27
N LEU A 253 19.11 -1.64 -10.28
CA LEU A 253 20.12 -1.91 -11.28
C LEU A 253 19.74 -3.12 -12.14
N PRO A 254 20.18 -3.17 -13.40
CA PRO A 254 20.04 -4.38 -14.21
C PRO A 254 20.70 -5.58 -13.51
N PRO A 255 20.17 -6.80 -13.70
CA PRO A 255 20.81 -8.00 -13.16
C PRO A 255 22.25 -8.15 -13.68
N ALA A 256 23.16 -8.59 -12.82
CA ALA A 256 24.55 -8.83 -13.18
C ALA A 256 24.67 -9.83 -14.34
N GLY A 257 25.54 -9.53 -15.31
CA GLY A 257 25.74 -10.29 -16.55
C GLY A 257 24.63 -10.13 -17.59
N SER A 258 23.68 -9.22 -17.40
CA SER A 258 22.61 -8.98 -18.38
C SER A 258 23.03 -8.00 -19.48
N VAL A 259 22.40 -8.10 -20.65
CA VAL A 259 22.59 -7.13 -21.76
C VAL A 259 22.24 -5.71 -21.31
N ALA A 260 21.29 -5.56 -20.38
CA ALA A 260 20.91 -4.27 -19.82
C ALA A 260 22.00 -3.68 -18.89
N GLU A 261 22.77 -4.51 -18.18
CA GLU A 261 23.92 -4.06 -17.39
C GLU A 261 25.02 -3.51 -18.31
N ASP A 262 25.41 -4.30 -19.32
CA ASP A 262 26.41 -3.88 -20.32
C ASP A 262 26.00 -2.58 -21.02
N LEU A 263 24.71 -2.44 -21.35
CA LEU A 263 24.17 -1.22 -21.92
C LEU A 263 24.28 -0.04 -20.95
N LEU A 264 23.84 -0.21 -19.69
CA LEU A 264 23.89 0.85 -18.69
C LEU A 264 25.31 1.37 -18.49
N ASP A 265 26.29 0.46 -18.46
CA ASP A 265 27.70 0.79 -18.35
C ASP A 265 28.21 1.57 -19.58
N ARG A 266 27.79 1.19 -20.79
CA ARG A 266 28.09 1.95 -22.01
C ARG A 266 27.47 3.33 -21.98
N LEU A 267 26.21 3.45 -21.56
CA LEU A 267 25.52 4.74 -21.42
C LEU A 267 26.27 5.64 -20.42
N TYR A 268 26.59 5.13 -19.23
CA TYR A 268 27.35 5.89 -18.23
C TYR A 268 28.68 6.38 -18.82
N ARG A 269 29.50 5.50 -19.40
CA ARG A 269 30.80 5.89 -19.98
C ARG A 269 30.68 6.86 -21.14
N TYR A 270 29.64 6.72 -21.98
CA TYR A 270 29.43 7.59 -23.12
C TYR A 270 28.98 9.00 -22.72
N PHE A 271 28.16 9.10 -21.67
CA PHE A 271 27.62 10.37 -21.18
C PHE A 271 28.44 11.00 -20.05
N ASP A 272 29.43 10.30 -19.50
CA ASP A 272 30.38 10.88 -18.55
C ASP A 272 31.15 12.01 -19.25
N GLY A 273 31.10 13.22 -18.69
CA GLY A 273 31.59 14.44 -19.34
C GLY A 273 30.67 15.05 -20.42
N ARG A 274 29.55 14.42 -20.78
CA ARG A 274 28.57 14.91 -21.77
C ARG A 274 27.17 15.08 -21.17
N LYS A 275 27.08 15.85 -20.09
CA LYS A 275 25.84 16.01 -19.30
C LYS A 275 24.63 16.41 -20.14
N HIS A 276 24.79 17.39 -21.02
CA HIS A 276 23.68 17.92 -21.81
C HIS A 276 23.13 16.94 -22.85
N ALA A 277 23.99 16.11 -23.44
CA ALA A 277 23.54 15.02 -24.30
C ALA A 277 22.73 13.97 -23.51
N PHE A 278 23.07 13.74 -22.24
CA PHE A 278 22.29 12.86 -21.37
C PHE A 278 20.91 13.43 -21.03
N GLU A 279 20.79 14.75 -20.87
CA GLU A 279 19.50 15.42 -20.65
C GLU A 279 18.53 15.16 -21.81
N MET A 280 19.03 15.14 -23.06
CA MET A 280 18.24 14.79 -24.23
C MET A 280 17.78 13.33 -24.21
N LEU A 281 18.69 12.39 -23.90
CA LEU A 281 18.30 10.99 -23.74
C LEU A 281 17.23 10.81 -22.65
N ALA A 282 17.42 11.47 -21.50
CA ALA A 282 16.47 11.45 -20.39
C ALA A 282 15.09 12.01 -20.78
N ALA A 283 15.05 13.08 -21.58
CA ALA A 283 13.80 13.63 -22.10
C ALA A 283 13.05 12.62 -23.00
N ARG A 284 13.77 11.93 -23.90
CA ARG A 284 13.17 10.90 -24.77
C ARG A 284 12.68 9.68 -24.00
N VAL A 285 13.47 9.20 -23.03
CA VAL A 285 13.09 8.08 -22.16
C VAL A 285 11.84 8.44 -21.35
N SER A 286 11.78 9.66 -20.82
CA SER A 286 10.61 10.16 -20.09
C SER A 286 9.37 10.23 -20.99
N ALA A 287 9.53 10.68 -22.24
CA ALA A 287 8.45 10.69 -23.23
C ALA A 287 7.91 9.29 -23.52
N GLN A 288 8.79 8.29 -23.67
CA GLN A 288 8.39 6.90 -23.87
C GLN A 288 7.62 6.33 -22.67
N ILE A 289 8.12 6.54 -21.44
CA ILE A 289 7.47 6.03 -20.22
C ILE A 289 6.08 6.65 -20.04
N LEU A 290 5.98 7.97 -20.17
CA LEU A 290 4.74 8.69 -19.92
C LEU A 290 3.73 8.52 -21.06
N GLY A 291 4.21 8.40 -22.31
CA GLY A 291 3.38 8.13 -23.48
C GLY A 291 2.88 6.69 -23.57
N GLY A 292 3.63 5.70 -23.07
CA GLY A 292 3.23 4.29 -23.09
C GLY A 292 2.10 3.93 -22.11
N SER A 293 1.77 4.82 -21.18
CA SER A 293 0.81 4.58 -20.09
C SER A 293 -0.63 5.02 -20.41
N GLY A 294 -0.94 5.28 -21.69
CA GLY A 294 -2.27 5.67 -22.16
C GLY A 294 -2.58 7.18 -22.12
N GLY A 295 -1.63 8.01 -21.65
CA GLY A 295 -1.68 9.47 -21.79
C GLY A 295 -0.95 9.94 -23.06
N ARG A 296 -1.31 11.13 -23.56
CA ARG A 296 -0.61 11.71 -24.73
C ARG A 296 0.52 12.61 -24.25
N TYR A 297 1.76 12.18 -24.45
CA TYR A 297 2.92 12.98 -24.10
C TYR A 297 3.37 13.86 -25.27
N HIS A 298 3.70 15.11 -24.97
CA HIS A 298 4.24 16.09 -25.90
C HIS A 298 5.63 16.50 -25.40
N ALA A 299 6.66 16.21 -26.21
CA ALA A 299 8.01 16.68 -25.93
C ALA A 299 8.09 18.21 -26.08
N GLY A 300 8.69 18.87 -25.09
CA GLY A 300 8.91 20.31 -25.11
C GLY A 300 10.34 20.63 -25.55
N TRP A 301 11.15 21.07 -24.60
CA TRP A 301 12.51 21.55 -24.85
C TRP A 301 13.46 21.20 -23.70
N LEU A 302 14.75 21.33 -23.98
CA LEU A 302 15.80 21.32 -22.96
C LEU A 302 16.03 22.76 -22.46
N THR A 303 16.36 22.87 -21.18
CA THR A 303 16.69 24.13 -20.52
C THR A 303 18.18 24.44 -20.67
N ARG A 304 18.59 25.69 -20.43
CA ARG A 304 20.00 26.08 -20.57
C ARG A 304 20.86 25.66 -19.39
N PRO A 305 22.15 25.32 -19.63
CA PRO A 305 23.13 25.08 -18.58
C PRO A 305 23.23 26.30 -17.64
N GLY A 306 23.07 26.08 -16.33
CA GLY A 306 23.35 27.07 -15.29
C GLY A 306 22.24 28.10 -14.99
N GLY A 307 21.11 28.09 -15.70
CA GLY A 307 20.02 29.06 -15.52
C GLY A 307 18.91 28.62 -14.55
N ASP A 308 18.41 27.40 -14.71
CA ASP A 308 17.17 26.95 -14.05
C ASP A 308 17.37 26.04 -12.83
N GLY A 309 18.61 25.90 -12.34
CA GLY A 309 18.89 25.43 -10.98
C GLY A 309 18.26 24.09 -10.56
N GLY A 310 18.11 23.13 -11.47
CA GLY A 310 17.61 21.78 -11.17
C GLY A 310 16.36 21.36 -11.96
N VAL A 311 16.20 21.88 -13.19
CA VAL A 311 15.33 21.33 -14.22
C VAL A 311 16.19 21.31 -15.47
N ASP A 312 16.19 20.20 -16.19
CA ASP A 312 16.99 20.01 -17.39
C ASP A 312 16.13 19.97 -18.65
N PHE A 313 14.89 19.46 -18.57
CA PHE A 313 13.95 19.43 -19.68
C PHE A 313 12.50 19.68 -19.25
N VAL A 314 11.68 20.07 -20.21
CA VAL A 314 10.24 20.33 -20.05
C VAL A 314 9.44 19.52 -21.06
N GLY A 315 8.31 18.97 -20.63
CA GLY A 315 7.32 18.34 -21.50
C GLY A 315 5.90 18.57 -21.01
N ARG A 316 4.93 17.95 -21.68
CA ARG A 316 3.50 18.01 -21.31
C ARG A 316 2.87 16.63 -21.42
N LEU A 317 2.03 16.30 -20.45
CA LEU A 317 1.21 15.10 -20.46
C LEU A 317 -0.27 15.48 -20.45
N ASP A 318 -0.99 15.09 -21.50
CA ASP A 318 -2.44 15.30 -21.58
C ASP A 318 -3.15 14.09 -20.97
N VAL A 319 -3.85 14.33 -19.86
CA VAL A 319 -4.62 13.30 -19.13
C VAL A 319 -6.10 13.43 -19.47
N GLY A 320 -6.73 12.36 -19.95
CA GLY A 320 -8.14 12.33 -20.33
C GLY A 320 -8.34 11.83 -21.76
N THR A 321 -9.44 12.23 -22.40
CA THR A 321 -9.72 11.90 -23.81
C THR A 321 -9.34 13.07 -24.72
N PRO A 322 -9.13 12.87 -26.03
CA PRO A 322 -8.73 13.96 -26.93
C PRO A 322 -9.66 15.19 -26.93
N ALA A 323 -10.95 15.01 -26.63
CA ALA A 323 -11.92 16.09 -26.54
C ALA A 323 -12.08 16.67 -25.12
N ASN A 324 -11.66 15.92 -24.09
CA ASN A 324 -11.77 16.30 -22.68
C ASN A 324 -10.49 15.88 -21.96
N ASN A 325 -9.43 16.68 -22.12
CA ASN A 325 -8.15 16.45 -21.47
C ASN A 325 -7.79 17.60 -20.50
N THR A 326 -6.82 17.32 -19.64
CA THR A 326 -6.16 18.31 -18.81
C THR A 326 -4.66 18.22 -19.08
N PRO A 327 -4.02 19.28 -19.60
CA PRO A 327 -2.58 19.28 -19.83
C PRO A 327 -1.84 19.49 -18.52
N LEU A 328 -0.91 18.59 -18.21
CA LEU A 328 -0.02 18.66 -17.05
C LEU A 328 1.38 19.00 -17.53
N VAL A 329 2.01 20.02 -16.91
CA VAL A 329 3.42 20.34 -17.17
C VAL A 329 4.29 19.26 -16.54
N VAL A 330 5.27 18.78 -17.30
CA VAL A 330 6.27 17.80 -16.84
C VAL A 330 7.63 18.47 -16.74
N LEU A 331 8.20 18.50 -15.54
CA LEU A 331 9.58 18.94 -15.31
C LEU A 331 10.51 17.74 -15.18
N GLY A 332 11.58 17.75 -15.96
CA GLY A 332 12.57 16.68 -15.97
C GLY A 332 13.89 17.09 -15.33
N GLN A 333 14.48 16.20 -14.54
CA GLN A 333 15.87 16.28 -14.11
C GLN A 333 16.60 15.02 -14.57
N ALA A 334 17.80 15.18 -15.10
CA ALA A 334 18.69 14.13 -15.53
C ALA A 334 19.99 14.18 -14.73
N LYS A 335 20.51 13.02 -14.33
CA LYS A 335 21.83 12.94 -13.70
C LYS A 335 22.56 11.67 -14.09
N CYS A 336 23.58 11.82 -14.93
CA CYS A 336 24.52 10.75 -15.24
C CYS A 336 25.54 10.64 -14.09
N ILE A 337 25.43 9.58 -13.30
CA ILE A 337 26.35 9.21 -12.21
C ILE A 337 26.78 7.75 -12.38
N ARG A 338 27.85 7.35 -11.68
CA ARG A 338 28.24 5.94 -11.64
C ARG A 338 27.03 5.08 -11.23
N PRO A 339 26.77 3.92 -11.88
CA PRO A 339 25.61 3.08 -11.56
C PRO A 339 25.49 2.69 -10.08
N SER A 340 26.63 2.47 -9.41
CA SER A 340 26.68 2.15 -7.98
C SER A 340 26.40 3.34 -7.05
N SER A 341 26.30 4.57 -7.57
CA SER A 341 26.08 5.78 -6.79
C SER A 341 24.60 6.10 -6.67
N SER A 342 24.22 6.80 -5.59
CA SER A 342 22.82 7.10 -5.29
C SER A 342 22.48 8.60 -5.39
N ILE A 343 21.22 8.86 -5.75
CA ILE A 343 20.58 10.17 -5.63
C ILE A 343 20.03 10.33 -4.22
N SER A 344 20.39 11.44 -3.59
CA SER A 344 20.03 11.78 -2.22
C SER A 344 18.66 12.47 -2.13
N PRO A 345 18.03 12.48 -0.95
CA PRO A 345 16.69 13.06 -0.78
C PRO A 345 16.66 14.57 -1.07
N ASP A 346 17.72 15.32 -0.72
CA ASP A 346 17.83 16.76 -1.02
C ASP A 346 17.81 17.05 -2.52
N GLN A 347 18.39 16.16 -3.34
CA GLN A 347 18.41 16.31 -4.79
C GLN A 347 17.02 16.08 -5.38
N VAL A 348 16.29 15.10 -4.85
CA VAL A 348 14.90 14.81 -5.20
C VAL A 348 14.00 15.98 -4.79
N ALA A 349 14.09 16.42 -3.54
CA ALA A 349 13.31 17.54 -3.00
C ALA A 349 13.51 18.84 -3.79
N ARG A 350 14.72 19.07 -4.34
CA ARG A 350 15.02 20.24 -5.18
C ARG A 350 14.20 20.29 -6.47
N VAL A 351 13.89 19.14 -7.07
CA VAL A 351 13.01 19.06 -8.25
C VAL A 351 11.57 19.28 -7.83
N VAL A 352 11.15 18.63 -6.74
CA VAL A 352 9.78 18.71 -6.21
C VAL A 352 9.41 20.13 -5.78
N ALA A 353 10.33 20.86 -5.17
CA ALA A 353 10.14 22.24 -4.74
C ALA A 353 9.79 23.22 -5.90
N ARG A 354 9.99 22.80 -7.14
CA ARG A 354 9.68 23.58 -8.35
C ARG A 354 8.32 23.24 -8.95
N LEU A 355 7.72 22.13 -8.53
CA LEU A 355 6.42 21.70 -9.03
C LEU A 355 5.33 22.63 -8.48
N ARG A 356 4.45 23.06 -9.37
CA ARG A 356 3.22 23.78 -9.02
C ARG A 356 2.05 22.81 -9.04
N ARG A 357 0.89 23.26 -8.58
CA ARG A 357 -0.35 22.47 -8.66
C ARG A 357 -0.60 22.04 -10.11
N GLY A 358 -0.81 20.74 -10.33
CA GLY A 358 -1.02 20.17 -11.66
C GLY A 358 0.27 19.95 -12.46
N TRP A 359 1.45 20.05 -11.84
CA TRP A 359 2.73 19.71 -12.45
C TRP A 359 3.21 18.36 -11.95
N LEU A 360 3.95 17.66 -12.79
CA LEU A 360 4.58 16.37 -12.50
C LEU A 360 6.08 16.50 -12.70
N GLY A 361 6.87 15.82 -11.87
CA GLY A 361 8.30 15.68 -12.07
C GLY A 361 8.68 14.33 -12.68
N VAL A 362 9.83 14.28 -13.35
CA VAL A 362 10.55 13.04 -13.67
C VAL A 362 12.02 13.20 -13.31
N PHE A 363 12.60 12.26 -12.57
CA PHE A 363 14.04 12.22 -12.28
C PHE A 363 14.65 10.99 -12.93
N VAL A 364 15.56 11.20 -13.89
CA VAL A 364 16.26 10.16 -14.63
C VAL A 364 17.72 10.08 -14.20
N THR A 365 18.20 8.88 -13.89
CA THR A 365 19.61 8.67 -13.56
C THR A 365 20.12 7.33 -14.06
N THR A 366 21.43 7.25 -14.31
CA THR A 366 22.15 5.99 -14.56
C THR A 366 22.44 5.23 -13.26
N GLY A 367 22.29 5.88 -12.10
CA GLY A 367 22.48 5.27 -10.77
C GLY A 367 21.17 4.82 -10.13
N ILE A 368 21.14 4.87 -8.80
CA ILE A 368 19.98 4.45 -7.98
C ILE A 368 19.43 5.63 -7.16
N PHE A 369 18.22 5.51 -6.63
CA PHE A 369 17.69 6.41 -5.60
C PHE A 369 17.95 5.81 -4.21
N SER A 370 18.47 6.64 -3.30
CA SER A 370 18.68 6.23 -1.92
C SER A 370 17.36 5.80 -1.26
N ARG A 371 17.45 4.89 -0.28
CA ARG A 371 16.26 4.40 0.46
C ARG A 371 15.46 5.57 1.03
N GLN A 372 16.14 6.54 1.64
CA GLN A 372 15.50 7.71 2.24
C GLN A 372 14.79 8.58 1.19
N ALA A 373 15.38 8.77 0.00
CA ALA A 373 14.75 9.54 -1.07
C ALA A 373 13.44 8.89 -1.56
N GLN A 374 13.42 7.56 -1.69
CA GLN A 374 12.20 6.83 -2.06
C GLN A 374 11.14 6.93 -0.97
N ILE A 375 11.54 6.83 0.30
CA ILE A 375 10.63 7.00 1.45
C ILE A 375 9.98 8.38 1.42
N GLU A 376 10.76 9.45 1.24
CA GLU A 376 10.22 10.81 1.17
C GLU A 376 9.25 10.99 0.00
N VAL A 377 9.58 10.46 -1.18
CA VAL A 377 8.67 10.49 -2.34
C VAL A 377 7.32 9.82 -2.02
N ILE A 378 7.35 8.70 -1.30
CA ILE A 378 6.14 7.93 -0.96
C ILE A 378 5.35 8.61 0.17
N ASP A 379 6.02 8.91 1.29
CA ASP A 379 5.40 9.42 2.52
C ASP A 379 4.87 10.85 2.33
N ASP A 380 5.60 11.70 1.61
CA ASP A 380 5.19 13.09 1.32
C ASP A 380 4.37 13.21 0.03
N GLN A 381 4.09 12.08 -0.64
CA GLN A 381 3.27 12.01 -1.86
C GLN A 381 3.77 12.92 -2.98
N TYR A 382 5.09 12.94 -3.20
CA TYR A 382 5.68 13.76 -4.27
C TYR A 382 5.18 13.29 -5.64
N PRO A 383 4.63 14.18 -6.50
CA PRO A 383 4.19 13.83 -7.85
C PRO A 383 5.40 13.73 -8.79
N LEU A 384 6.28 12.77 -8.50
CA LEU A 384 7.58 12.59 -9.13
C LEU A 384 7.77 11.14 -9.57
N VAL A 385 8.07 10.94 -10.85
CA VAL A 385 8.46 9.64 -11.40
C VAL A 385 9.97 9.45 -11.22
N LEU A 386 10.36 8.34 -10.59
CA LEU A 386 11.76 7.95 -10.43
C LEU A 386 12.16 6.95 -11.54
N VAL A 387 13.18 7.30 -12.33
CA VAL A 387 13.72 6.45 -13.40
C VAL A 387 15.17 6.10 -13.05
N ASP A 388 15.35 4.94 -12.43
CA ASP A 388 16.65 4.39 -12.05
C ASP A 388 17.41 3.75 -13.22
N GLY A 389 18.66 3.36 -12.99
CA GLY A 389 19.54 2.78 -14.01
C GLY A 389 18.95 1.55 -14.69
N ARG A 390 18.22 0.69 -13.96
CA ARG A 390 17.53 -0.46 -14.56
C ARG A 390 16.44 -0.01 -15.52
N THR A 391 15.52 0.82 -15.06
CA THR A 391 14.43 1.31 -15.90
C THR A 391 14.96 2.07 -17.11
N LEU A 392 15.98 2.91 -16.92
CA LEU A 392 16.66 3.61 -18.01
C LEU A 392 17.18 2.64 -19.08
N ALA A 393 17.97 1.64 -18.68
CA ALA A 393 18.54 0.66 -19.62
C ALA A 393 17.45 -0.13 -20.35
N GLU A 394 16.41 -0.57 -19.64
CA GLU A 394 15.28 -1.29 -20.24
C GLU A 394 14.51 -0.44 -21.26
N GLN A 395 14.31 0.86 -20.99
CA GLN A 395 13.65 1.75 -21.96
C GLN A 395 14.53 2.03 -23.18
N VAL A 396 15.83 2.23 -23.00
CA VAL A 396 16.78 2.44 -24.10
C VAL A 396 16.84 1.20 -25.00
N LEU A 397 16.87 -0.01 -24.43
CA LEU A 397 16.79 -1.24 -25.24
C LEU A 397 15.54 -1.27 -26.13
N ARG A 398 14.39 -0.85 -25.60
CA ARG A 398 13.14 -0.79 -26.37
C ARG A 398 13.23 0.25 -27.49
N MET A 399 13.76 1.44 -27.22
CA MET A 399 13.97 2.48 -28.24
C MET A 399 14.87 1.99 -29.37
N VAL A 400 16.01 1.39 -29.00
CA VAL A 400 16.99 0.87 -29.96
C VAL A 400 16.36 -0.22 -30.84
N ALA A 401 15.56 -1.12 -30.24
CA ALA A 401 14.88 -2.17 -30.99
C ALA A 401 13.74 -1.68 -31.88
N ALA A 402 13.01 -0.64 -31.47
CA ALA A 402 11.84 -0.14 -32.19
C ALA A 402 12.20 0.82 -33.32
N ASP A 403 13.14 1.75 -33.07
CA ASP A 403 13.35 2.93 -33.91
C ASP A 403 14.75 3.01 -34.55
N HIS A 404 15.66 2.12 -34.17
CA HIS A 404 17.07 2.17 -34.60
C HIS A 404 17.64 0.80 -35.02
N ASP A 405 16.80 -0.16 -35.42
CA ASP A 405 17.21 -1.49 -35.93
C ASP A 405 18.20 -2.26 -35.03
N GLY A 406 18.16 -2.04 -33.72
CA GLY A 406 19.08 -2.68 -32.78
C GLY A 406 20.43 -1.96 -32.60
N ASP A 407 20.67 -0.84 -33.30
CA ASP A 407 21.92 -0.08 -33.22
C ASP A 407 21.88 1.04 -32.17
N LEU A 408 22.59 0.81 -31.07
CA LEU A 408 22.78 1.82 -30.01
C LEU A 408 23.57 3.04 -30.51
N GLY A 409 24.53 2.87 -31.42
CA GLY A 409 25.33 3.97 -31.96
C GLY A 409 24.45 4.98 -32.68
N ALA A 410 23.55 4.49 -33.54
CA ALA A 410 22.57 5.30 -34.24
C ALA A 410 21.66 6.11 -33.29
N LEU A 411 21.18 5.49 -32.18
CA LEU A 411 20.44 6.21 -31.16
C LEU A 411 21.29 7.33 -30.53
N LEU A 412 22.53 7.02 -30.12
CA LEU A 412 23.40 7.99 -29.46
C LEU A 412 23.78 9.16 -30.37
N ASP A 413 24.05 8.91 -31.64
CA ASP A 413 24.34 9.95 -32.64
C ASP A 413 23.12 10.85 -32.90
N SER A 414 21.91 10.25 -32.93
CA SER A 414 20.67 11.03 -33.04
C SER A 414 20.42 11.92 -31.81
N VAL A 415 20.79 11.45 -30.60
CA VAL A 415 20.67 12.23 -29.36
C VAL A 415 21.59 13.45 -29.39
N LEU A 416 22.80 13.31 -29.92
CA LEU A 416 23.73 14.43 -30.09
C LEU A 416 23.25 15.44 -31.11
N THR A 417 22.72 14.96 -32.24
CA THR A 417 22.28 15.83 -33.35
C THR A 417 21.07 16.68 -32.93
N ASP A 418 20.12 16.10 -32.21
CA ASP A 418 18.89 16.79 -31.81
C ASP A 418 19.07 17.75 -30.62
N TYR A 419 20.15 17.57 -29.84
CA TYR A 419 20.40 18.38 -28.66
C TYR A 419 20.46 19.88 -29.02
N ASP A 420 21.25 20.26 -30.03
CA ASP A 420 21.48 21.66 -30.39
C ASP A 420 20.19 22.38 -30.85
N LEU A 421 19.23 21.62 -31.39
CA LEU A 421 17.95 22.14 -31.88
C LEU A 421 16.89 22.25 -30.77
N ALA A 422 17.07 21.53 -29.66
CA ALA A 422 16.04 21.37 -28.63
C ALA A 422 16.18 22.32 -27.43
N VAL A 423 17.30 23.05 -27.33
CA VAL A 423 17.51 24.01 -26.23
C VAL A 423 16.75 25.30 -26.50
N THR A 424 15.83 25.67 -25.61
CA THR A 424 15.08 26.95 -25.72
C THR A 424 15.07 27.74 -24.41
N TYR A 425 14.73 29.02 -24.50
CA TYR A 425 14.56 29.91 -23.34
C TYR A 425 13.08 30.28 -23.19
N ARG A 426 12.31 29.35 -22.61
CA ARG A 426 10.87 29.49 -22.34
C ARG A 426 10.58 29.04 -20.93
N ARG A 427 9.58 29.66 -20.30
CA ARG A 427 9.08 29.24 -18.99
C ARG A 427 8.36 27.89 -19.13
N PRO A 428 8.45 27.00 -18.14
CA PRO A 428 7.85 25.68 -18.28
C PRO A 428 6.33 25.69 -18.54
N ASP A 429 5.59 26.68 -18.02
CA ASP A 429 4.14 26.82 -18.28
C ASP A 429 3.80 27.14 -19.74
N GLU A 430 4.74 27.65 -20.53
CA GLU A 430 4.51 27.94 -21.96
C GLU A 430 4.27 26.66 -22.78
N ILE A 431 4.63 25.47 -22.26
CA ILE A 431 4.34 24.19 -22.94
C ILE A 431 2.83 23.91 -23.05
N LEU A 432 2.03 24.58 -22.21
CA LEU A 432 0.57 24.49 -22.25
C LEU A 432 -0.04 25.19 -23.47
N LEU A 433 0.72 26.07 -24.13
CA LEU A 433 0.32 26.80 -25.33
C LEU A 433 0.70 26.07 -26.63
N ALA A 434 1.51 25.01 -26.53
CA ALA A 434 2.14 24.32 -27.65
C ALA A 434 1.26 23.26 -28.33
#